data_AF-A0A3Q1JUW0-F1
#
_entry.id   AF-A0A3Q1JUW0-F1
#
_cell.length_a   1.000
_cell.length_b   1.000
_cell.length_c   1.000
_cell.angle_alpha   90.00
_cell.angle_beta   90.00
_cell.angle_gamma   90.00
#
_symmetry.space_group_name_H-M   'P 1'
#
loop_
_entity.id
_entity.type
_entity.pdbx_description
1 polymer ?
#
loop_
_entity_poly.entity_id
_entity_poly.type
_entity_poly.pdbx_seq_one_letter_code
_entity_poly.pdbx_strand_id
1 'polypeptide(L)'
;MRKAMSVQTSSSSRRSFVGPSSVTVKRTSSIGLGSSYGGFGASQAGSLSGGSYGFGSSHGGLVSAPITAVQVNQSLLAPVKLDIDPSIQAVRTQEKEQIKTLNNRFASFIDKVRFLEQQNKMLETKWSLLQDQTTTRSNIDGMFEAYIANLRRQLDGMGNEKVKLEGELRNMQGLVEDFKKKYEDEINKRAAAENEFVLLKKDVDAAYMNKVELEARADALQDEINFLRAVYEAELRELQGQIKDTSVIVEMDNSRNLDMDAIVAEVRAQYEEVANKSKAEAETWYKQKYEEMQTSAGQYGDDLRTTKAEIAELNRMIARLQNEIEAVKGQRANLEAQIAEAEERGELAVKDARLRIKDLEEALQKAKQDMARQVREYQELMNVKLALDIEIATYRKLLEGEESRWVTFVNLIGLAGSGLSGGYGSHGSVITKSTVASTRRSAY
;
A
#
# COMPACT_ATOMS: atom_id res chain seq x y z
N MET A 1 65.32 3.72 29.52
CA MET A 1 64.77 2.37 29.24
C MET A 1 63.82 2.47 28.06
N ARG A 2 63.94 1.60 27.04
CA ARG A 2 62.95 1.51 25.95
C ARG A 2 61.76 0.66 26.42
N LYS A 3 60.52 1.03 26.12
CA LYS A 3 59.39 0.10 26.13
C LYS A 3 58.63 0.25 24.81
N ALA A 4 58.45 -0.87 24.12
CA ALA A 4 58.06 -0.89 22.71
C ALA A 4 56.55 -0.76 22.50
N MET A 5 56.17 -0.25 21.32
CA MET A 5 54.81 -0.33 20.82
C MET A 5 54.42 -1.77 20.50
N SER A 6 53.15 -2.11 20.72
CA SER A 6 52.51 -3.36 20.30
C SER A 6 51.29 -3.00 19.46
N VAL A 7 51.42 -3.00 18.14
CA VAL A 7 50.30 -2.82 17.20
C VAL A 7 49.77 -4.20 16.82
N GLN A 8 48.54 -4.51 17.21
CA GLN A 8 47.87 -5.76 16.81
C GLN A 8 47.24 -5.58 15.43
N THR A 9 47.60 -6.47 14.50
CA THR A 9 47.03 -6.53 13.15
C THR A 9 45.83 -7.47 13.11
N SER A 10 44.62 -6.91 13.06
CA SER A 10 43.37 -7.68 12.95
C SER A 10 43.05 -8.03 11.49
N SER A 11 43.45 -9.22 11.06
CA SER A 11 43.01 -9.79 9.78
C SER A 11 41.55 -10.25 9.87
N SER A 12 40.69 -9.74 8.98
CA SER A 12 39.29 -10.19 8.87
C SER A 12 39.02 -10.76 7.47
N SER A 13 38.63 -12.03 7.43
CA SER A 13 38.52 -12.81 6.20
C SER A 13 37.27 -12.51 5.38
N ARG A 14 37.40 -12.62 4.06
CA ARG A 14 36.27 -12.66 3.11
C ARG A 14 35.28 -13.77 3.50
N ARG A 15 33.98 -13.47 3.46
CA ARG A 15 32.92 -14.47 3.33
C ARG A 15 32.02 -14.12 2.15
N SER A 16 32.04 -14.98 1.14
CA SER A 16 31.00 -15.05 0.12
C SER A 16 29.75 -15.68 0.72
N PHE A 17 28.57 -15.19 0.35
CA PHE A 17 27.30 -15.83 0.67
C PHE A 17 26.63 -16.28 -0.63
N VAL A 18 26.18 -17.53 -0.66
CA VAL A 18 25.58 -18.17 -1.84
C VAL A 18 24.25 -18.81 -1.46
N GLY A 19 23.22 -18.49 -2.24
CA GLY A 19 21.97 -19.25 -2.36
C GLY A 19 20.79 -18.78 -1.49
N PRO A 20 19.59 -19.36 -1.71
CA PRO A 20 19.23 -20.34 -2.75
C PRO A 20 18.10 -19.90 -3.69
N SER A 21 17.86 -20.68 -4.74
CA SER A 21 16.75 -20.56 -5.68
C SER A 21 15.54 -21.42 -5.28
N SER A 22 14.33 -20.92 -5.53
CA SER A 22 13.08 -21.71 -5.67
C SER A 22 11.99 -20.78 -6.24
N VAL A 23 10.89 -21.17 -6.90
CA VAL A 23 10.40 -22.37 -7.60
C VAL A 23 9.13 -21.87 -8.30
N THR A 24 8.93 -22.22 -9.57
CA THR A 24 7.74 -21.84 -10.34
C THR A 24 6.51 -22.62 -9.89
N VAL A 25 5.41 -21.94 -9.56
CA VAL A 25 4.09 -22.59 -9.36
C VAL A 25 3.10 -22.08 -10.40
N LYS A 26 2.77 -22.93 -11.37
CA LYS A 26 1.59 -22.75 -12.23
C LYS A 26 0.35 -23.18 -11.44
N ARG A 27 -0.71 -22.37 -11.46
CA ARG A 27 -2.07 -22.84 -11.09
C ARG A 27 -3.01 -22.66 -12.27
N THR A 28 -3.51 -23.79 -12.75
CA THR A 28 -4.66 -23.90 -13.62
C THR A 28 -5.94 -23.84 -12.79
N SER A 29 -7.01 -23.23 -13.32
CA SER A 29 -8.36 -23.37 -12.79
C SER A 29 -9.34 -23.52 -13.95
N SER A 30 -9.94 -24.70 -14.03
CA SER A 30 -11.07 -25.03 -14.90
C SER A 30 -12.37 -25.06 -14.08
N ILE A 31 -13.52 -25.17 -14.78
CA ILE A 31 -14.88 -25.32 -14.21
C ILE A 31 -15.42 -24.06 -13.50
N GLY A 32 -16.70 -23.69 -13.62
CA GLY A 32 -17.79 -24.29 -14.42
C GLY A 32 -19.10 -23.50 -14.26
N LEU A 33 -20.17 -23.96 -14.93
CA LEU A 33 -21.50 -23.33 -14.86
C LEU A 33 -22.12 -23.40 -13.46
N GLY A 34 -22.97 -22.41 -13.13
CA GLY A 34 -23.83 -22.43 -11.94
C GLY A 34 -24.77 -21.23 -11.85
N SER A 35 -25.92 -21.28 -12.51
CA SER A 35 -26.98 -20.26 -12.38
C SER A 35 -27.75 -20.42 -11.07
N SER A 36 -28.02 -19.34 -10.34
CA SER A 36 -29.06 -19.35 -9.29
C SER A 36 -29.54 -17.93 -8.89
N TYR A 37 -30.87 -17.74 -8.96
CA TYR A 37 -31.72 -16.85 -8.14
C TYR A 37 -31.48 -15.32 -8.03
N GLY A 38 -32.58 -14.57 -8.22
CA GLY A 38 -33.19 -13.90 -7.05
C GLY A 38 -33.63 -12.42 -7.18
N GLY A 39 -34.82 -12.12 -6.61
CA GLY A 39 -35.32 -10.75 -6.32
C GLY A 39 -36.23 -10.16 -7.42
N PHE A 40 -37.28 -9.37 -7.15
CA PHE A 40 -37.97 -8.87 -5.93
C PHE A 40 -39.48 -8.73 -6.33
N GLY A 41 -40.50 -8.42 -5.51
CA GLY A 41 -40.59 -7.96 -4.13
C GLY A 41 -41.56 -6.76 -4.02
N ALA A 42 -42.73 -7.01 -3.41
CA ALA A 42 -43.59 -6.07 -2.66
C ALA A 42 -44.53 -5.03 -3.34
N SER A 43 -45.51 -4.63 -2.52
CA SER A 43 -46.54 -3.57 -2.62
C SER A 43 -47.81 -3.84 -3.43
N GLN A 44 -49.00 -3.29 -3.11
CA GLN A 44 -49.71 -2.90 -1.86
C GLN A 44 -51.09 -2.32 -2.28
N ALA A 45 -52.07 -2.31 -1.36
CA ALA A 45 -53.41 -1.69 -1.46
C ALA A 45 -54.45 -2.46 -2.31
N GLY A 46 -55.72 -2.57 -1.90
CA GLY A 46 -56.34 -2.20 -0.61
C GLY A 46 -57.87 -2.39 -0.64
N SER A 47 -58.49 -2.55 0.55
CA SER A 47 -59.88 -2.17 0.96
C SER A 47 -61.05 -2.16 -0.05
N LEU A 48 -62.30 -2.51 0.29
CA LEU A 48 -63.01 -2.58 1.58
C LEU A 48 -64.41 -3.21 1.39
N SER A 49 -65.04 -3.70 2.47
CA SER A 49 -66.50 -3.95 2.62
C SER A 49 -67.13 -5.06 1.74
N GLY A 50 -68.07 -5.89 2.20
CA GLY A 50 -68.73 -6.10 3.51
C GLY A 50 -69.63 -7.34 3.37
N GLY A 51 -69.89 -8.15 4.39
CA GLY A 51 -70.94 -7.91 5.39
C GLY A 51 -71.81 -9.18 5.49
N SER A 52 -72.20 -9.59 6.71
CA SER A 52 -72.70 -10.94 7.02
C SER A 52 -74.25 -11.06 7.04
N TYR A 53 -74.73 -12.19 7.58
CA TYR A 53 -76.11 -12.56 7.94
C TYR A 53 -77.00 -13.06 6.78
N GLY A 54 -77.87 -14.07 6.93
CA GLY A 54 -78.05 -15.03 8.04
C GLY A 54 -79.50 -15.57 8.13
N PHE A 55 -79.67 -16.89 8.33
CA PHE A 55 -80.86 -17.62 8.84
C PHE A 55 -82.25 -17.47 8.13
N GLY A 56 -83.09 -18.51 8.23
CA GLY A 56 -84.55 -18.33 8.33
C GLY A 56 -85.45 -19.19 7.43
N SER A 57 -86.00 -20.26 8.00
CA SER A 57 -86.94 -21.22 7.40
C SER A 57 -88.35 -20.69 7.02
N SER A 58 -88.97 -21.42 6.08
CA SER A 58 -90.34 -21.99 6.13
C SER A 58 -91.57 -21.23 5.60
N HIS A 59 -92.53 -22.04 5.09
CA HIS A 59 -93.92 -21.73 4.65
C HIS A 59 -94.03 -20.77 3.44
N GLY A 60 -95.03 -20.85 2.55
CA GLY A 60 -96.17 -21.75 2.38
C GLY A 60 -97.17 -21.15 1.37
N GLY A 61 -98.02 -21.96 0.73
CA GLY A 61 -99.03 -21.51 -0.27
C GLY A 61 -98.52 -21.64 -1.73
N LEU A 62 -99.10 -22.48 -2.60
CA LEU A 62 -100.46 -22.46 -3.16
C LEU A 62 -100.76 -21.24 -4.05
N VAL A 63 -100.66 -21.44 -5.37
CA VAL A 63 -101.68 -20.97 -6.33
C VAL A 63 -101.68 -21.89 -7.56
N SER A 64 -102.86 -22.41 -7.89
CA SER A 64 -103.12 -23.23 -9.08
C SER A 64 -103.68 -22.36 -10.20
N ALA A 65 -103.34 -22.64 -11.45
CA ALA A 65 -103.97 -22.07 -12.64
C ALA A 65 -104.63 -23.18 -13.48
N PRO A 66 -105.72 -22.90 -14.22
CA PRO A 66 -106.78 -23.89 -14.43
C PRO A 66 -106.61 -24.79 -15.66
N ILE A 67 -107.13 -26.02 -15.54
CA ILE A 67 -107.27 -27.00 -16.62
C ILE A 67 -108.56 -26.72 -17.40
N THR A 68 -108.48 -26.59 -18.72
CA THR A 68 -109.63 -26.40 -19.62
C THR A 68 -110.37 -27.71 -19.88
N ALA A 69 -111.70 -27.62 -20.05
CA ALA A 69 -112.61 -28.76 -20.04
C ALA A 69 -112.56 -29.64 -21.31
N VAL A 70 -112.66 -30.96 -21.11
CA VAL A 70 -112.73 -31.97 -22.17
C VAL A 70 -114.19 -32.16 -22.64
N GLN A 71 -114.43 -32.04 -23.95
CA GLN A 71 -115.69 -32.47 -24.56
C GLN A 71 -115.70 -33.99 -24.72
N VAL A 72 -116.59 -34.68 -23.99
CA VAL A 72 -116.70 -36.15 -24.03
C VAL A 72 -117.68 -36.58 -25.12
N ASN A 73 -117.18 -37.20 -26.18
CA ASN A 73 -118.01 -37.83 -27.20
C ASN A 73 -118.49 -39.21 -26.70
N GLN A 74 -119.78 -39.36 -26.41
CA GLN A 74 -120.32 -40.55 -25.75
C GLN A 74 -120.44 -41.79 -26.66
N SER A 75 -120.06 -41.69 -27.95
CA SER A 75 -120.17 -42.79 -28.93
C SER A 75 -118.90 -43.65 -29.09
N LEU A 76 -117.92 -43.51 -28.19
CA LEU A 76 -116.67 -44.30 -28.20
C LEU A 76 -116.47 -45.18 -26.94
N LEU A 77 -117.50 -45.33 -26.10
CA LEU A 77 -117.47 -46.22 -24.91
C LEU A 77 -117.74 -47.69 -25.25
N ALA A 78 -117.26 -48.17 -26.40
CA ALA A 78 -117.17 -49.61 -26.69
C ALA A 78 -115.83 -50.14 -26.16
N PRO A 79 -115.79 -51.12 -25.25
CA PRO A 79 -114.54 -51.74 -24.83
C PRO A 79 -113.91 -52.50 -26.01
N VAL A 80 -112.99 -51.85 -26.72
CA VAL A 80 -112.17 -52.51 -27.73
C VAL A 80 -111.24 -53.47 -26.99
N LYS A 81 -111.64 -54.75 -26.96
CA LYS A 81 -110.76 -55.85 -26.58
C LYS A 81 -109.66 -55.99 -27.62
N LEU A 82 -108.62 -55.18 -27.46
CA LEU A 82 -107.29 -55.57 -27.91
C LEU A 82 -106.82 -56.65 -26.94
N ASP A 83 -106.81 -57.90 -27.39
CA ASP A 83 -106.08 -58.95 -26.71
C ASP A 83 -104.59 -58.61 -26.79
N ILE A 84 -104.13 -57.80 -25.83
CA ILE A 84 -102.71 -57.47 -25.67
C ILE A 84 -102.04 -58.78 -25.26
N ASP A 85 -101.29 -59.33 -26.20
CA ASP A 85 -100.55 -60.58 -26.05
C ASP A 85 -99.87 -60.66 -24.65
N PRO A 86 -100.17 -61.71 -23.85
CA PRO A 86 -99.54 -61.93 -22.55
C PRO A 86 -98.01 -61.86 -22.59
N SER A 87 -97.39 -62.16 -23.73
CA SER A 87 -95.94 -62.02 -23.95
C SER A 87 -95.46 -60.56 -23.82
N ILE A 88 -96.20 -59.60 -24.38
CA ILE A 88 -95.83 -58.17 -24.43
C ILE A 88 -95.96 -57.53 -23.04
N GLN A 89 -96.95 -57.96 -22.25
CA GLN A 89 -97.12 -57.44 -20.90
C GLN A 89 -96.01 -57.97 -19.97
N ALA A 90 -95.63 -59.24 -20.10
CA ALA A 90 -94.48 -59.83 -19.39
C ALA A 90 -93.17 -59.13 -19.75
N VAL A 91 -92.89 -58.91 -21.05
CA VAL A 91 -91.70 -58.17 -21.52
C VAL A 91 -91.66 -56.76 -20.95
N ARG A 92 -92.75 -55.98 -20.99
CA ARG A 92 -92.78 -54.64 -20.38
C ARG A 92 -92.57 -54.65 -18.87
N THR A 93 -93.06 -55.66 -18.15
CA THR A 93 -92.74 -55.78 -16.71
C THR A 93 -91.27 -56.12 -16.47
N GLN A 94 -90.68 -56.99 -17.31
CA GLN A 94 -89.27 -57.35 -17.23
C GLN A 94 -88.35 -56.17 -17.59
N GLU A 95 -88.67 -55.41 -18.64
CA GLU A 95 -88.00 -54.14 -18.99
C GLU A 95 -88.11 -53.14 -17.83
N LYS A 96 -89.27 -53.00 -17.19
CA LYS A 96 -89.45 -52.12 -16.03
C LYS A 96 -88.62 -52.58 -14.82
N GLU A 97 -88.48 -53.88 -14.60
CA GLU A 97 -87.60 -54.46 -13.55
C GLU A 97 -86.11 -54.22 -13.88
N GLN A 98 -85.72 -54.38 -15.14
CA GLN A 98 -84.37 -54.09 -15.61
C GLN A 98 -84.04 -52.59 -15.51
N ILE A 99 -84.96 -51.71 -15.90
CA ILE A 99 -84.83 -50.25 -15.78
C ILE A 99 -84.74 -49.86 -14.30
N LYS A 100 -85.53 -50.42 -13.39
CA LYS A 100 -85.36 -50.22 -11.94
C LYS A 100 -83.97 -50.68 -11.45
N THR A 101 -83.51 -51.84 -11.91
CA THR A 101 -82.21 -52.40 -11.51
C THR A 101 -81.05 -51.53 -12.02
N LEU A 102 -81.15 -51.03 -13.25
CA LEU A 102 -80.24 -50.03 -13.83
C LEU A 102 -80.33 -48.70 -13.08
N ASN A 103 -81.52 -48.22 -12.73
CA ASN A 103 -81.71 -46.97 -12.00
C ASN A 103 -81.13 -47.06 -10.57
N ASN A 104 -81.34 -48.16 -9.85
CA ASN A 104 -80.70 -48.44 -8.57
C ASN A 104 -79.16 -48.49 -8.69
N ARG A 105 -78.62 -49.06 -9.78
CA ARG A 105 -77.19 -49.00 -10.07
C ARG A 105 -76.73 -47.56 -10.34
N PHE A 106 -77.45 -46.78 -11.13
CA PHE A 106 -77.15 -45.37 -11.38
C PHE A 106 -77.20 -44.54 -10.09
N ALA A 107 -78.18 -44.75 -9.21
CA ALA A 107 -78.24 -44.13 -7.89
C ALA A 107 -76.97 -44.47 -7.07
N SER A 108 -76.58 -45.75 -7.01
CA SER A 108 -75.35 -46.15 -6.32
C SER A 108 -74.07 -45.55 -6.93
N PHE A 109 -74.04 -45.32 -8.25
CA PHE A 109 -72.94 -44.61 -8.93
C PHE A 109 -72.95 -43.11 -8.62
N ILE A 110 -74.12 -42.46 -8.57
CA ILE A 110 -74.26 -41.04 -8.19
C ILE A 110 -73.81 -40.84 -6.74
N ASP A 111 -74.20 -41.72 -5.82
CA ASP A 111 -73.74 -41.68 -4.43
C ASP A 111 -72.22 -41.91 -4.34
N LYS A 112 -71.67 -42.81 -5.16
CA LYS A 112 -70.22 -43.04 -5.23
C LYS A 112 -69.46 -41.83 -5.79
N VAL A 113 -69.99 -41.16 -6.81
CA VAL A 113 -69.41 -39.93 -7.37
C VAL A 113 -69.46 -38.81 -6.33
N ARG A 114 -70.61 -38.57 -5.69
CA ARG A 114 -70.73 -37.57 -4.59
C ARG A 114 -69.76 -37.83 -3.44
N PHE A 115 -69.59 -39.10 -3.05
CA PHE A 115 -68.62 -39.48 -2.02
C PHE A 115 -67.18 -39.18 -2.46
N LEU A 116 -66.82 -39.45 -3.72
CA LEU A 116 -65.50 -39.14 -4.27
C LEU A 116 -65.27 -37.63 -4.46
N GLU A 117 -66.28 -36.87 -4.87
CA GLU A 117 -66.23 -35.39 -4.93
C GLU A 117 -66.03 -34.80 -3.52
N GLN A 118 -66.74 -35.31 -2.52
CA GLN A 118 -66.59 -34.88 -1.13
C GLN A 118 -65.22 -35.24 -0.55
N GLN A 119 -64.67 -36.42 -0.91
CA GLN A 119 -63.29 -36.79 -0.58
C GLN A 119 -62.26 -35.90 -1.29
N ASN A 120 -62.41 -35.62 -2.58
CA ASN A 120 -61.51 -34.73 -3.32
C ASN A 120 -61.52 -33.32 -2.71
N LYS A 121 -62.69 -32.76 -2.38
CA LYS A 121 -62.80 -31.46 -1.73
C LYS A 121 -62.16 -31.43 -0.33
N MET A 122 -62.22 -32.54 0.40
CA MET A 122 -61.49 -32.71 1.67
C MET A 122 -59.96 -32.79 1.44
N LEU A 123 -59.52 -33.45 0.38
CA LEU A 123 -58.10 -33.52 -0.01
C LEU A 123 -57.57 -32.16 -0.50
N GLU A 124 -58.33 -31.41 -1.29
CA GLU A 124 -58.00 -30.05 -1.74
C GLU A 124 -57.84 -29.07 -0.57
N THR A 125 -58.80 -29.06 0.36
CA THR A 125 -58.72 -28.21 1.56
C THR A 125 -57.57 -28.61 2.48
N LYS A 126 -57.32 -29.91 2.65
CA LYS A 126 -56.16 -30.41 3.39
C LYS A 126 -54.83 -30.07 2.70
N TRP A 127 -54.78 -30.14 1.36
CA TRP A 127 -53.63 -29.75 0.55
C TRP A 127 -53.35 -28.26 0.69
N SER A 128 -54.36 -27.40 0.56
CA SER A 128 -54.23 -25.95 0.76
C SER A 128 -53.70 -25.60 2.15
N LEU A 129 -54.21 -26.26 3.19
CA LEU A 129 -53.75 -26.04 4.56
C LEU A 129 -52.29 -26.49 4.78
N LEU A 130 -51.89 -27.61 4.19
CA LEU A 130 -50.50 -28.09 4.23
C LEU A 130 -49.57 -27.15 3.44
N GLN A 131 -50.00 -26.66 2.27
CA GLN A 131 -49.26 -25.72 1.44
C GLN A 131 -48.98 -24.40 2.19
N ASP A 132 -49.99 -23.86 2.88
CA ASP A 132 -49.85 -22.65 3.70
C ASP A 132 -48.94 -22.88 4.92
N GLN A 133 -49.10 -24.00 5.64
CA GLN A 133 -48.22 -24.34 6.78
C GLN A 133 -46.75 -24.51 6.37
N THR A 134 -46.48 -25.18 5.24
CA THR A 134 -45.12 -25.31 4.67
C THR A 134 -44.54 -23.97 4.19
N THR A 135 -45.38 -22.97 3.89
CA THR A 135 -44.94 -21.65 3.41
C THR A 135 -44.54 -20.69 4.55
N THR A 136 -44.41 -21.19 5.78
CA THR A 136 -43.82 -20.44 6.91
C THR A 136 -42.31 -20.26 6.74
N ARG A 137 -41.88 -19.38 5.83
CA ARG A 137 -40.45 -19.06 5.62
C ARG A 137 -39.86 -18.44 6.88
N SER A 138 -38.94 -19.15 7.52
CA SER A 138 -38.27 -18.71 8.74
C SER A 138 -37.40 -17.48 8.48
N ASN A 139 -37.55 -16.42 9.28
CA ASN A 139 -36.74 -15.19 9.23
C ASN A 139 -35.28 -15.36 9.72
N ILE A 140 -34.75 -16.59 9.65
CA ILE A 140 -33.42 -16.97 10.14
C ILE A 140 -32.33 -16.38 9.23
N ASP A 141 -32.54 -16.42 7.91
CA ASP A 141 -31.61 -15.82 6.94
C ASP A 141 -31.49 -14.30 7.15
N GLY A 142 -32.59 -13.61 7.45
CA GLY A 142 -32.60 -12.19 7.79
C GLY A 142 -31.85 -11.87 9.09
N MET A 143 -31.94 -12.74 10.09
CA MET A 143 -31.16 -12.61 11.33
C MET A 143 -29.66 -12.86 11.10
N PHE A 144 -29.29 -13.86 10.29
CA PHE A 144 -27.90 -14.10 9.94
C PHE A 144 -27.31 -12.97 9.11
N GLU A 145 -28.05 -12.44 8.12
CA GLU A 145 -27.58 -11.31 7.31
C GLU A 145 -27.40 -10.05 8.16
N ALA A 146 -28.31 -9.75 9.09
CA ALA A 146 -28.17 -8.65 10.04
C ALA A 146 -26.95 -8.84 10.97
N TYR A 147 -26.68 -10.07 11.41
CA TYR A 147 -25.50 -10.39 12.23
C TYR A 147 -24.20 -10.26 11.44
N ILE A 148 -24.16 -10.73 10.20
CA ILE A 148 -23.03 -10.58 9.27
C ILE A 148 -22.77 -9.09 8.97
N ALA A 149 -23.82 -8.30 8.71
CA ALA A 149 -23.70 -6.87 8.50
C ALA A 149 -23.15 -6.14 9.74
N ASN A 150 -23.57 -6.51 10.94
CA ASN A 150 -23.04 -6.00 12.20
C ASN A 150 -21.55 -6.36 12.39
N LEU A 151 -21.16 -7.61 12.13
CA LEU A 151 -19.76 -8.05 12.20
C LEU A 151 -18.87 -7.32 11.18
N ARG A 152 -19.34 -7.10 9.95
CA ARG A 152 -18.63 -6.30 8.94
C ARG A 152 -18.43 -4.86 9.42
N ARG A 153 -19.48 -4.22 9.93
CA ARG A 153 -19.41 -2.86 10.49
C ARG A 153 -18.44 -2.75 11.68
N GLN A 154 -18.35 -3.78 12.52
CA GLN A 154 -17.34 -3.84 13.59
C GLN A 154 -15.92 -4.00 13.03
N LEU A 155 -15.72 -4.85 12.02
CA LEU A 155 -14.43 -5.00 11.34
C LEU A 155 -13.98 -3.70 10.68
N ASP A 156 -14.87 -2.98 10.01
CA ASP A 156 -14.61 -1.68 9.40
C ASP A 156 -14.28 -0.62 10.47
N GLY A 157 -15.00 -0.63 11.61
CA GLY A 157 -14.71 0.21 12.76
C GLY A 157 -13.30 0.01 13.31
N MET A 158 -12.94 -1.24 13.65
CA MET A 158 -11.59 -1.60 14.10
C MET A 158 -10.52 -1.32 13.03
N GLY A 159 -10.85 -1.49 11.75
CA GLY A 159 -9.97 -1.15 10.64
C GLY A 159 -9.63 0.34 10.59
N ASN A 160 -10.63 1.20 10.75
CA ASN A 160 -10.45 2.65 10.82
C ASN A 160 -9.66 3.07 12.07
N GLU A 161 -9.95 2.48 13.23
CA GLU A 161 -9.17 2.71 14.47
C GLU A 161 -7.71 2.29 14.32
N LYS A 162 -7.45 1.12 13.72
CA LYS A 162 -6.09 0.66 13.40
C LYS A 162 -5.36 1.66 12.49
N VAL A 163 -5.99 2.11 11.40
CA VAL A 163 -5.39 3.09 10.47
C VAL A 163 -5.09 4.41 11.17
N LYS A 164 -5.99 4.87 12.06
CA LYS A 164 -5.77 6.06 12.89
C LYS A 164 -4.57 5.88 13.83
N LEU A 165 -4.51 4.78 14.58
CA LEU A 165 -3.40 4.47 15.49
C LEU A 165 -2.07 4.29 14.76
N GLU A 166 -2.05 3.70 13.56
CA GLU A 166 -0.85 3.66 12.72
C GLU A 166 -0.43 5.06 12.24
N GLY A 167 -1.38 5.96 11.99
CA GLY A 167 -1.10 7.37 11.69
C GLY A 167 -0.48 8.11 12.87
N GLU A 168 -1.07 7.97 14.07
CA GLU A 168 -0.55 8.52 15.31
C GLU A 168 0.85 7.96 15.64
N LEU A 169 1.07 6.66 15.45
CA LEU A 169 2.38 6.02 15.62
C LEU A 169 3.44 6.57 14.66
N ARG A 170 3.12 6.71 13.37
CA ARG A 170 4.05 7.32 12.38
C ARG A 170 4.37 8.77 12.72
N ASN A 171 3.39 9.54 13.19
CA ASN A 171 3.60 10.93 13.64
C ASN A 171 4.53 10.99 14.87
N MET A 172 4.30 10.13 15.87
CA MET A 172 5.18 10.04 17.04
C MET A 172 6.60 9.57 16.69
N GLN A 173 6.74 8.63 15.75
CA GLN A 173 8.05 8.19 15.23
C GLN A 173 8.79 9.33 14.52
N GLY A 174 8.10 10.10 13.68
CA GLY A 174 8.67 11.29 13.03
C GLY A 174 9.14 12.33 14.06
N LEU A 175 8.30 12.62 15.07
CA LEU A 175 8.64 13.55 16.14
C LEU A 175 9.84 13.08 16.99
N VAL A 176 9.96 11.78 17.26
CA VAL A 176 11.11 11.20 17.97
C VAL A 176 12.39 11.34 17.14
N GLU A 177 12.34 11.07 15.84
CA GLU A 177 13.52 11.21 14.97
C GLU A 177 13.91 12.69 14.77
N ASP A 178 12.94 13.60 14.69
CA ASP A 178 13.18 15.06 14.70
C ASP A 178 13.86 15.52 16.00
N PHE A 179 13.43 15.01 17.16
CA PHE A 179 14.09 15.31 18.44
C PHE A 179 15.48 14.71 18.51
N LYS A 180 15.66 13.45 18.08
CA LYS A 180 16.97 12.78 18.03
C LYS A 180 17.94 13.57 17.15
N LYS A 181 17.52 13.99 15.96
CA LYS A 181 18.32 14.86 15.09
C LYS A 181 18.68 16.18 15.77
N LYS A 182 17.73 16.85 16.44
CA LYS A 182 18.01 18.09 17.20
C LYS A 182 19.02 17.85 18.33
N TYR A 183 18.98 16.71 19.02
CA TYR A 183 19.96 16.35 20.03
C TYR A 183 21.34 16.08 19.43
N GLU A 184 21.42 15.37 18.30
CA GLU A 184 22.68 15.16 17.56
C GLU A 184 23.27 16.49 17.07
N ASP A 185 22.46 17.38 16.48
CA ASP A 185 22.86 18.73 16.07
C ASP A 185 23.38 19.55 17.27
N GLU A 186 22.73 19.47 18.44
CA GLU A 186 23.13 20.22 19.63
C GLU A 186 24.40 19.66 20.29
N ILE A 187 24.59 18.33 20.28
CA ILE A 187 25.85 17.68 20.67
C ILE A 187 26.99 18.15 19.75
N ASN A 188 26.75 18.19 18.43
CA ASN A 188 27.74 18.66 17.46
C ASN A 188 28.10 20.14 17.67
N LYS A 189 27.11 21.02 17.90
CA LYS A 189 27.36 22.44 18.24
C LYS A 189 28.15 22.59 19.54
N ARG A 190 27.78 21.83 20.59
CA ARG A 190 28.50 21.84 21.86
C ARG A 190 29.95 21.41 21.66
N ALA A 191 30.19 20.34 20.92
CA ALA A 191 31.55 19.87 20.62
C ALA A 191 32.34 20.90 19.81
N ALA A 192 31.71 21.59 18.85
CA ALA A 192 32.36 22.67 18.11
C ALA A 192 32.76 23.85 19.03
N ALA A 193 31.85 24.31 19.89
CA ALA A 193 32.12 25.37 20.86
C ALA A 193 33.15 24.97 21.93
N GLU A 194 33.18 23.69 22.34
CA GLU A 194 34.17 23.15 23.27
C GLU A 194 35.57 23.10 22.63
N ASN A 195 35.67 22.72 21.34
CA ASN A 195 36.92 22.79 20.58
C ASN A 195 37.40 24.24 20.40
N GLU A 196 36.49 25.18 20.08
CA GLU A 196 36.81 26.61 19.98
C GLU A 196 37.30 27.18 21.32
N PHE A 197 36.65 26.81 22.44
CA PHE A 197 37.08 27.19 23.78
C PHE A 197 38.48 26.65 24.12
N VAL A 198 38.81 25.41 23.74
CA VAL A 198 40.15 24.82 23.94
C VAL A 198 41.20 25.55 23.12
N LEU A 199 40.90 25.94 21.87
CA LEU A 199 41.79 26.75 21.04
C LEU A 199 42.00 28.15 21.64
N LEU A 200 40.92 28.84 22.01
CA LEU A 200 40.98 30.16 22.62
C LEU A 200 41.77 30.13 23.94
N LYS A 201 41.61 29.07 24.76
CA LYS A 201 42.41 28.88 25.96
C LYS A 201 43.91 28.76 25.65
N LYS A 202 44.28 27.94 24.66
CA LYS A 202 45.67 27.80 24.22
C LYS A 202 46.24 29.14 23.74
N ASP A 203 45.46 29.93 23.01
CA ASP A 203 45.88 31.24 22.51
C ASP A 203 46.03 32.27 23.64
N VAL A 204 45.17 32.23 24.67
CA VAL A 204 45.31 33.00 25.91
C VAL A 204 46.56 32.58 26.71
N ASP A 205 46.79 31.28 26.86
CA ASP A 205 47.98 30.75 27.54
C ASP A 205 49.27 31.19 26.80
N ALA A 206 49.27 31.14 25.45
CA ALA A 206 50.39 31.62 24.63
C ALA A 206 50.59 33.15 24.73
N ALA A 207 49.51 33.93 24.72
CA ALA A 207 49.57 35.38 24.93
C ALA A 207 50.10 35.74 26.33
N TYR A 208 49.73 34.96 27.36
CA TYR A 208 50.24 35.13 28.72
C TYR A 208 51.73 34.82 28.81
N MET A 209 52.21 33.73 28.18
CA MET A 209 53.64 33.43 28.13
C MET A 209 54.44 34.55 27.44
N ASN A 210 53.95 35.06 26.30
CA ASN A 210 54.56 36.20 25.61
C ASN A 210 54.57 37.47 26.47
N LYS A 211 53.49 37.73 27.22
CA LYS A 211 53.41 38.85 28.17
C LYS A 211 54.49 38.74 29.25
N VAL A 212 54.61 37.58 29.89
CA VAL A 212 55.60 37.34 30.96
C VAL A 212 57.02 37.45 30.42
N GLU A 213 57.29 36.96 29.20
CA GLU A 213 58.61 37.13 28.56
C GLU A 213 58.93 38.61 28.28
N LEU A 214 57.96 39.38 27.79
CA LEU A 214 58.13 40.83 27.56
C LEU A 214 58.31 41.61 28.86
N GLU A 215 57.60 41.25 29.93
CA GLU A 215 57.78 41.85 31.26
C GLU A 215 59.18 41.55 31.81
N ALA A 216 59.65 40.30 31.74
CA ALA A 216 61.01 39.94 32.15
C ALA A 216 62.11 40.66 31.34
N ARG A 217 61.89 40.87 30.03
CA ARG A 217 62.80 41.68 29.19
C ARG A 217 62.76 43.17 29.57
N ALA A 218 61.59 43.70 29.93
CA ALA A 218 61.46 45.09 30.37
C ALA A 218 62.16 45.31 31.72
N ASP A 219 62.00 44.39 32.67
CA ASP A 219 62.69 44.42 33.96
C ASP A 219 64.22 44.33 33.78
N ALA A 220 64.71 43.42 32.93
CA ALA A 220 66.14 43.31 32.63
C ALA A 220 66.74 44.59 32.01
N LEU A 221 66.01 45.24 31.08
CA LEU A 221 66.42 46.54 30.52
C LEU A 221 66.35 47.66 31.56
N GLN A 222 65.40 47.61 32.49
CA GLN A 222 65.28 48.58 33.57
C GLN A 222 66.44 48.45 34.58
N ASP A 223 66.88 47.22 34.88
CA ASP A 223 68.07 46.94 35.67
C ASP A 223 69.36 47.38 34.96
N GLU A 224 69.48 47.16 33.64
CA GLU A 224 70.61 47.67 32.84
C GLU A 224 70.68 49.21 32.86
N ILE A 225 69.55 49.90 32.71
CA ILE A 225 69.46 51.37 32.85
C ILE A 225 69.87 51.83 34.26
N ASN A 226 69.46 51.11 35.30
CA ASN A 226 69.81 51.43 36.68
C ASN A 226 71.30 51.20 36.95
N PHE A 227 71.88 50.11 36.42
CA PHE A 227 73.30 49.82 36.48
C PHE A 227 74.13 50.90 35.78
N LEU A 228 73.79 51.26 34.54
CA LEU A 228 74.48 52.33 33.79
C LEU A 228 74.42 53.68 34.52
N ARG A 229 73.27 54.03 35.12
CA ARG A 229 73.15 55.22 35.97
C ARG A 229 74.09 55.18 37.18
N ALA A 230 74.14 54.05 37.87
CA ALA A 230 75.02 53.87 39.03
C ALA A 230 76.51 53.92 38.65
N VAL A 231 76.89 53.37 37.49
CA VAL A 231 78.24 53.47 36.92
C VAL A 231 78.58 54.92 36.59
N TYR A 232 77.75 55.64 35.84
CA TYR A 232 78.00 57.05 35.52
C TYR A 232 78.06 57.95 36.77
N GLU A 233 77.27 57.66 37.80
CA GLU A 233 77.37 58.39 39.07
C GLU A 233 78.66 58.06 39.84
N ALA A 234 79.16 56.82 39.73
CA ALA A 234 80.44 56.42 40.29
C ALA A 234 81.62 57.05 39.53
N GLU A 235 81.62 57.02 38.19
CA GLU A 235 82.61 57.68 37.34
C GLU A 235 82.64 59.19 37.58
N LEU A 236 81.47 59.85 37.70
CA LEU A 236 81.40 61.26 38.06
C LEU A 236 81.99 61.54 39.46
N ARG A 237 81.75 60.66 40.44
CA ARG A 237 82.36 60.77 41.77
C ARG A 237 83.87 60.53 41.73
N GLU A 238 84.35 59.59 40.91
CA GLU A 238 85.78 59.34 40.73
C GLU A 238 86.47 60.51 40.04
N LEU A 239 85.93 61.01 38.93
CA LEU A 239 86.48 62.20 38.25
C LEU A 239 86.47 63.44 39.16
N GLN A 240 85.44 63.62 39.98
CA GLN A 240 85.44 64.66 41.03
C GLN A 240 86.48 64.40 42.14
N GLY A 241 86.81 63.14 42.43
CA GLY A 241 87.91 62.73 43.31
C GLY A 241 89.26 63.08 42.68
N GLN A 242 89.53 62.58 41.47
CA GLN A 242 90.73 62.87 40.70
C GLN A 242 90.97 64.38 40.52
N ILE A 243 89.93 65.20 40.30
CA ILE A 243 90.06 66.67 40.26
C ILE A 243 90.51 67.25 41.61
N LYS A 244 90.07 66.67 42.74
CA LYS A 244 90.51 67.08 44.10
C LYS A 244 91.91 66.55 44.45
N ASP A 245 92.25 65.35 44.00
CA ASP A 245 93.55 64.73 44.29
C ASP A 245 94.66 65.32 43.41
N THR A 246 94.36 65.63 42.13
CA THR A 246 95.27 66.38 41.23
C THR A 246 95.46 67.84 41.67
N SER A 247 94.58 68.36 42.53
CA SER A 247 94.76 69.64 43.21
C SER A 247 95.84 69.59 44.31
N VAL A 248 96.43 68.43 44.60
CA VAL A 248 97.59 68.27 45.47
C VAL A 248 98.78 67.80 44.62
N ILE A 249 99.54 68.76 44.11
CA ILE A 249 100.83 68.49 43.45
C ILE A 249 101.80 67.97 44.52
N VAL A 250 101.94 66.64 44.60
CA VAL A 250 102.97 66.00 45.42
C VAL A 250 104.25 65.94 44.60
N GLU A 251 105.15 66.90 44.82
CA GLU A 251 106.53 66.81 44.35
C GLU A 251 107.24 65.67 45.09
N MET A 252 107.30 64.50 44.45
CA MET A 252 107.85 63.29 45.05
C MET A 252 109.36 63.19 44.79
N ASP A 253 110.17 63.87 45.60
CA ASP A 253 111.62 63.64 45.68
C ASP A 253 111.87 62.27 46.34
N ASN A 254 111.88 61.23 45.51
CA ASN A 254 112.17 59.86 45.93
C ASN A 254 113.67 59.53 45.79
N SER A 255 114.52 60.28 46.50
CA SER A 255 115.96 60.04 46.61
C SER A 255 116.29 58.89 47.58
N ARG A 256 115.72 57.71 47.31
CA ARG A 256 116.22 56.43 47.84
C ARG A 256 116.97 55.68 46.74
N ASN A 257 118.11 55.09 47.12
CA ASN A 257 118.91 54.21 46.27
C ASN A 257 118.21 52.88 46.03
N LEU A 258 117.21 52.91 45.15
CA LEU A 258 116.59 51.73 44.58
C LEU A 258 117.64 50.95 43.79
N ASP A 259 117.68 49.63 43.96
CA ASP A 259 118.48 48.74 43.14
C ASP A 259 117.86 48.71 41.73
N MET A 260 118.38 49.57 40.86
CA MET A 260 117.87 49.77 39.51
C MET A 260 117.94 48.49 38.67
N ASP A 261 118.92 47.62 38.92
CA ASP A 261 119.07 46.37 38.18
C ASP A 261 118.02 45.35 38.62
N ALA A 262 117.72 45.25 39.92
CA ALA A 262 116.63 44.42 40.43
C ALA A 262 115.25 44.88 39.91
N ILE A 263 114.98 46.19 39.92
CA ILE A 263 113.69 46.73 39.43
C ILE A 263 113.58 46.59 37.91
N VAL A 264 114.65 46.82 37.15
CA VAL A 264 114.64 46.61 35.69
C VAL A 264 114.47 45.12 35.36
N ALA A 265 115.01 44.20 36.16
CA ALA A 265 114.77 42.77 36.01
C ALA A 265 113.30 42.40 36.32
N GLU A 266 112.71 42.91 37.40
CA GLU A 266 111.32 42.64 37.77
C GLU A 266 110.33 43.24 36.78
N VAL A 267 110.55 44.49 36.33
CA VAL A 267 109.75 45.13 35.27
C VAL A 267 109.85 44.34 33.96
N ARG A 268 111.04 43.86 33.58
CA ARG A 268 111.18 42.98 32.39
C ARG A 268 110.41 41.68 32.56
N ALA A 269 110.49 41.03 33.73
CA ALA A 269 109.76 39.80 34.00
C ALA A 269 108.24 40.01 33.95
N GLN A 270 107.72 41.14 34.49
CA GLN A 270 106.30 41.47 34.39
C GLN A 270 105.87 41.79 32.94
N TYR A 271 106.68 42.51 32.15
CA TYR A 271 106.38 42.72 30.73
C TYR A 271 106.39 41.40 29.94
N GLU A 272 107.29 40.48 30.25
CA GLU A 272 107.35 39.15 29.64
C GLU A 272 106.13 38.29 30.07
N GLU A 273 105.72 38.33 31.34
CA GLU A 273 104.50 37.66 31.82
C GLU A 273 103.23 38.24 31.17
N VAL A 274 103.10 39.57 31.10
CA VAL A 274 101.95 40.25 30.47
C VAL A 274 101.90 39.98 28.97
N ALA A 275 103.04 39.99 28.27
CA ALA A 275 103.10 39.63 26.86
C ALA A 275 102.71 38.15 26.64
N ASN A 276 103.16 37.24 27.50
CA ASN A 276 102.81 35.83 27.42
C ASN A 276 101.32 35.57 27.75
N LYS A 277 100.75 36.25 28.76
CA LYS A 277 99.31 36.20 29.06
C LYS A 277 98.48 36.73 27.91
N SER A 278 98.79 37.93 27.40
CA SER A 278 98.06 38.54 26.29
C SER A 278 98.13 37.68 25.02
N LYS A 279 99.27 37.03 24.74
CA LYS A 279 99.39 36.05 23.67
C LYS A 279 98.52 34.80 23.91
N ALA A 280 98.54 34.23 25.11
CA ALA A 280 97.73 33.06 25.46
C ALA A 280 96.23 33.37 25.40
N GLU A 281 95.81 34.54 25.90
CA GLU A 281 94.44 35.06 25.82
C GLU A 281 94.00 35.20 24.36
N ALA A 282 94.82 35.83 23.50
CA ALA A 282 94.55 35.91 22.06
C ALA A 282 94.44 34.52 21.40
N GLU A 283 95.35 33.59 21.69
CA GLU A 283 95.30 32.21 21.18
C GLU A 283 94.05 31.46 21.65
N THR A 284 93.63 31.62 22.91
CA THR A 284 92.39 31.01 23.42
C THR A 284 91.14 31.64 22.81
N TRP A 285 91.11 32.96 22.63
CA TRP A 285 90.03 33.69 21.98
C TRP A 285 89.86 33.27 20.52
N TYR A 286 90.96 33.15 19.77
CA TYR A 286 90.92 32.65 18.39
C TYR A 286 90.46 31.19 18.31
N LYS A 287 90.91 30.31 19.23
CA LYS A 287 90.43 28.92 19.32
C LYS A 287 88.93 28.86 19.59
N GLN A 288 88.44 29.61 20.59
CA GLN A 288 87.01 29.68 20.92
C GLN A 288 86.20 30.19 19.73
N LYS A 289 86.64 31.28 19.05
CA LYS A 289 85.92 31.78 17.87
C LYS A 289 85.93 30.81 16.69
N TYR A 290 87.00 30.03 16.53
CA TYR A 290 87.04 28.97 15.52
C TYR A 290 86.09 27.82 15.87
N GLU A 291 86.02 27.42 17.13
CA GLU A 291 85.12 26.37 17.62
C GLU A 291 83.64 26.79 17.57
N GLU A 292 83.30 28.03 17.93
CA GLU A 292 81.97 28.63 17.75
C GLU A 292 81.57 28.69 16.26
N MET A 293 82.50 29.06 15.37
CA MET A 293 82.25 29.07 13.92
C MET A 293 82.09 27.64 13.36
N GLN A 294 82.87 26.68 13.85
CA GLN A 294 82.80 25.27 13.43
C GLN A 294 81.51 24.59 13.92
N THR A 295 81.09 24.85 15.16
CA THR A 295 79.85 24.31 15.73
C THR A 295 78.61 24.92 15.08
N SER A 296 78.57 26.24 14.86
CA SER A 296 77.48 26.88 14.10
C SER A 296 77.41 26.43 12.64
N ALA A 297 78.56 26.28 11.95
CA ALA A 297 78.59 25.69 10.61
C ALA A 297 78.08 24.23 10.59
N GLY A 298 78.35 23.45 11.65
CA GLY A 298 77.79 22.12 11.84
C GLY A 298 76.27 22.15 11.99
N GLN A 299 75.75 23.02 12.88
CA GLN A 299 74.30 23.22 13.09
C GLN A 299 73.58 23.59 11.79
N TYR A 300 74.07 24.58 11.04
CA TYR A 300 73.48 24.94 9.74
C TYR A 300 73.53 23.80 8.72
N GLY A 301 74.55 22.94 8.77
CA GLY A 301 74.63 21.72 7.96
C GLY A 301 73.57 20.68 8.33
N ASP A 302 73.35 20.45 9.63
CA ASP A 302 72.35 19.51 10.14
C ASP A 302 70.91 20.04 9.96
N ASP A 303 70.66 21.34 10.12
CA ASP A 303 69.38 21.98 9.82
C ASP A 303 69.05 21.89 8.33
N LEU A 304 70.03 22.14 7.45
CA LEU A 304 69.87 21.96 6.00
C LEU A 304 69.63 20.49 5.63
N ARG A 305 70.17 19.54 6.40
CA ARG A 305 69.92 18.10 6.19
C ARG A 305 68.52 17.69 6.66
N THR A 306 68.07 18.25 7.78
CA THR A 306 66.76 17.98 8.40
C THR A 306 65.64 18.56 7.53
N THR A 307 65.72 19.83 7.16
CA THR A 307 64.76 20.46 6.22
C THR A 307 64.71 19.74 4.86
N LYS A 308 65.84 19.26 4.32
CA LYS A 308 65.83 18.40 3.11
C LYS A 308 65.12 17.07 3.32
N ALA A 309 65.23 16.46 4.50
CA ALA A 309 64.52 15.23 4.83
C ALA A 309 63.01 15.46 4.95
N GLU A 310 62.59 16.54 5.60
CA GLU A 310 61.19 16.98 5.69
C GLU A 310 60.59 17.27 4.32
N ILE A 311 61.30 18.02 3.45
CA ILE A 311 60.88 18.26 2.07
C ILE A 311 60.72 16.93 1.31
N ALA A 312 61.62 15.97 1.51
CA ALA A 312 61.50 14.65 0.88
C ALA A 312 60.32 13.82 1.43
N GLU A 313 59.95 13.98 2.70
CA GLU A 313 58.77 13.35 3.29
C GLU A 313 57.46 14.00 2.83
N LEU A 314 57.39 15.33 2.82
CA LEU A 314 56.25 16.08 2.27
C LEU A 314 56.02 15.74 0.80
N ASN A 315 57.07 15.62 -0.03
CA ASN A 315 56.94 15.17 -1.41
C ASN A 315 56.38 13.73 -1.53
N ARG A 316 56.77 12.80 -0.64
CA ARG A 316 56.18 11.45 -0.59
C ARG A 316 54.72 11.49 -0.15
N MET A 317 54.35 12.38 0.78
CA MET A 317 52.97 12.56 1.22
C MET A 317 52.09 13.14 0.11
N ILE A 318 52.59 14.15 -0.64
CA ILE A 318 51.93 14.71 -1.82
C ILE A 318 51.68 13.62 -2.86
N ALA A 319 52.70 12.82 -3.20
CA ALA A 319 52.56 11.72 -4.16
C ALA A 319 51.55 10.65 -3.69
N ARG A 320 51.51 10.32 -2.39
CA ARG A 320 50.48 9.42 -1.83
C ARG A 320 49.08 9.99 -1.98
N LEU A 321 48.87 11.26 -1.60
CA LEU A 321 47.58 11.93 -1.70
C LEU A 321 47.12 12.10 -3.15
N GLN A 322 48.03 12.35 -4.10
CA GLN A 322 47.72 12.37 -5.53
C GLN A 322 47.22 11.01 -6.02
N ASN A 323 47.90 9.91 -5.69
CA ASN A 323 47.46 8.55 -6.01
C ASN A 323 46.10 8.21 -5.38
N GLU A 324 45.83 8.67 -4.15
CA GLU A 324 44.54 8.47 -3.48
C GLU A 324 43.41 9.26 -4.16
N ILE A 325 43.67 10.51 -4.56
CA ILE A 325 42.75 11.33 -5.35
C ILE A 325 42.45 10.67 -6.70
N GLU A 326 43.46 10.11 -7.39
CA GLU A 326 43.27 9.39 -8.65
C GLU A 326 42.47 8.09 -8.46
N ALA A 327 42.75 7.33 -7.40
CA ALA A 327 41.98 6.13 -7.06
C ALA A 327 40.50 6.45 -6.77
N VAL A 328 40.22 7.50 -5.98
CA VAL A 328 38.85 7.95 -5.68
C VAL A 328 38.15 8.50 -6.92
N LYS A 329 38.85 9.24 -7.80
CA LYS A 329 38.30 9.66 -9.10
C LYS A 329 37.95 8.45 -9.98
N GLY A 330 38.81 7.44 -10.03
CA GLY A 330 38.54 6.18 -10.74
C GLY A 330 37.34 5.42 -10.19
N GLN A 331 37.21 5.36 -8.86
CA GLN A 331 36.03 4.78 -8.20
C GLN A 331 34.74 5.56 -8.53
N ARG A 332 34.78 6.90 -8.49
CA ARG A 332 33.65 7.74 -8.88
C ARG A 332 33.24 7.47 -10.33
N ALA A 333 34.18 7.50 -11.28
CA ALA A 333 33.89 7.25 -12.69
C ALA A 333 33.28 5.84 -12.93
N ASN A 334 33.77 4.82 -12.21
CA ASN A 334 33.21 3.47 -12.26
C ASN A 334 31.79 3.37 -11.68
N LEU A 335 31.50 4.10 -10.60
CA LEU A 335 30.14 4.19 -10.03
C LEU A 335 29.19 4.96 -10.96
N GLU A 336 29.64 6.06 -11.56
CA GLU A 336 28.85 6.83 -12.54
C GLU A 336 28.53 5.99 -13.78
N ALA A 337 29.49 5.19 -14.26
CA ALA A 337 29.24 4.23 -15.34
C ALA A 337 28.21 3.15 -14.95
N GLN A 338 28.30 2.58 -13.74
CA GLN A 338 27.33 1.60 -13.24
C GLN A 338 25.93 2.20 -13.05
N ILE A 339 25.82 3.46 -12.61
CA ILE A 339 24.55 4.18 -12.51
C ILE A 339 23.95 4.34 -13.91
N ALA A 340 24.71 4.83 -14.89
CA ALA A 340 24.23 4.98 -16.27
C ALA A 340 23.79 3.65 -16.89
N GLU A 341 24.54 2.56 -16.66
CA GLU A 341 24.19 1.22 -17.14
C GLU A 341 22.93 0.64 -16.44
N ALA A 342 22.70 0.98 -15.18
CA ALA A 342 21.50 0.62 -14.44
C ALA A 342 20.28 1.44 -14.88
N GLU A 343 20.46 2.74 -15.15
CA GLU A 343 19.45 3.64 -15.71
C GLU A 343 19.03 3.20 -17.11
N GLU A 344 19.97 2.86 -18.00
CA GLU A 344 19.67 2.35 -19.34
C GLU A 344 18.89 1.03 -19.28
N ARG A 345 19.32 0.07 -18.46
CA ARG A 345 18.56 -1.17 -18.25
C ARG A 345 17.16 -0.91 -17.70
N GLY A 346 17.02 0.02 -16.75
CA GLY A 346 15.74 0.44 -16.19
C GLY A 346 14.82 1.03 -17.25
N GLU A 347 15.34 1.92 -18.10
CA GLU A 347 14.58 2.54 -19.17
C GLU A 347 14.15 1.53 -20.24
N LEU A 348 15.02 0.58 -20.60
CA LEU A 348 14.70 -0.53 -21.51
C LEU A 348 13.61 -1.45 -20.93
N ALA A 349 13.68 -1.81 -19.65
CA ALA A 349 12.64 -2.61 -18.99
C ALA A 349 11.29 -1.87 -18.92
N VAL A 350 11.29 -0.55 -18.70
CA VAL A 350 10.08 0.28 -18.75
C VAL A 350 9.52 0.39 -20.17
N LYS A 351 10.38 0.50 -21.19
CA LYS A 351 9.97 0.48 -22.62
C LYS A 351 9.30 -0.84 -22.99
N ASP A 352 9.90 -1.97 -22.62
CA ASP A 352 9.33 -3.31 -22.86
C ASP A 352 7.99 -3.50 -22.14
N ALA A 353 7.91 -3.14 -20.85
CA ALA A 353 6.65 -3.19 -20.09
C ALA A 353 5.55 -2.31 -20.72
N ARG A 354 5.88 -1.11 -21.23
CA ARG A 354 4.94 -0.24 -21.93
C ARG A 354 4.46 -0.84 -23.26
N LEU A 355 5.36 -1.43 -24.05
CA LEU A 355 4.98 -2.17 -25.26
C LEU A 355 4.05 -3.33 -24.91
N ARG A 356 4.36 -4.07 -23.85
CA ARG A 356 3.53 -5.21 -23.43
C ARG A 356 2.15 -4.80 -22.93
N ILE A 357 2.01 -3.65 -22.27
CA ILE A 357 0.72 -3.07 -21.91
C ILE A 357 -0.07 -2.71 -23.17
N LYS A 358 0.56 -2.03 -24.14
CA LYS A 358 -0.07 -1.66 -25.42
C LYS A 358 -0.58 -2.88 -26.21
N ASP A 359 0.22 -3.94 -26.30
CA ASP A 359 -0.20 -5.21 -26.94
C ASP A 359 -1.45 -5.80 -26.27
N LEU A 360 -1.52 -5.75 -24.94
CA LEU A 360 -2.65 -6.27 -24.16
C LEU A 360 -3.89 -5.38 -24.29
N GLU A 361 -3.73 -4.06 -24.39
CA GLU A 361 -4.81 -3.12 -24.67
C GLU A 361 -5.38 -3.32 -26.08
N GLU A 362 -4.53 -3.50 -27.09
CA GLU A 362 -4.94 -3.80 -28.47
C GLU A 362 -5.67 -5.16 -28.55
N ALA A 363 -5.14 -6.19 -27.87
CA ALA A 363 -5.80 -7.50 -27.77
C ALA A 363 -7.16 -7.42 -27.06
N LEU A 364 -7.26 -6.66 -25.97
CA LEU A 364 -8.52 -6.41 -25.26
C LEU A 364 -9.53 -5.67 -26.15
N GLN A 365 -9.09 -4.67 -26.91
CA GLN A 365 -9.94 -3.91 -27.82
C GLN A 365 -10.45 -4.79 -28.97
N LYS A 366 -9.59 -5.66 -29.53
CA LYS A 366 -9.99 -6.65 -30.54
C LYS A 366 -11.01 -7.65 -29.97
N ALA A 367 -10.77 -8.20 -28.78
CA ALA A 367 -11.71 -9.10 -28.11
C ALA A 367 -13.08 -8.44 -27.85
N LYS A 368 -13.11 -7.15 -27.46
CA LYS A 368 -14.35 -6.37 -27.33
C LYS A 368 -15.08 -6.20 -28.66
N GLN A 369 -14.36 -5.97 -29.77
CA GLN A 369 -14.94 -5.87 -31.10
C GLN A 369 -15.51 -7.21 -31.59
N ASP A 370 -14.80 -8.32 -31.37
CA ASP A 370 -15.28 -9.67 -31.69
C ASP A 370 -16.51 -10.06 -30.84
N MET A 371 -16.53 -9.75 -29.54
CA MET A 371 -17.72 -9.94 -28.68
C MET A 371 -18.92 -9.13 -29.20
N ALA A 372 -18.71 -7.85 -29.55
CA ALA A 372 -19.76 -7.00 -30.11
C ALA A 372 -20.25 -7.49 -31.49
N ARG A 373 -19.39 -8.16 -32.27
CA ARG A 373 -19.74 -8.81 -33.53
C ARG A 373 -20.59 -10.07 -33.28
N GLN A 374 -20.16 -10.95 -32.38
CA GLN A 374 -20.93 -12.15 -32.00
C GLN A 374 -22.34 -11.78 -31.50
N VAL A 375 -22.48 -10.73 -30.69
CA VAL A 375 -23.81 -10.27 -30.22
C VAL A 375 -24.71 -9.84 -31.39
N ARG A 376 -24.19 -9.23 -32.46
CA ARG A 376 -24.98 -8.93 -33.67
C ARG A 376 -25.35 -10.20 -34.43
N GLU A 377 -24.38 -11.09 -34.67
CA GLU A 377 -24.58 -12.38 -35.34
C GLU A 377 -25.66 -13.23 -34.61
N TYR A 378 -25.65 -13.25 -33.27
CA TYR A 378 -26.70 -13.89 -32.46
C TYR A 378 -28.06 -13.19 -32.56
N GLN A 379 -28.12 -11.86 -32.62
CA GLN A 379 -29.38 -11.12 -32.79
C GLN A 379 -29.98 -11.34 -34.19
N GLU A 380 -29.14 -11.40 -35.23
CA GLU A 380 -29.56 -11.73 -36.59
C GLU A 380 -30.11 -13.17 -36.66
N LEU A 381 -29.40 -14.13 -36.06
CA LEU A 381 -29.88 -15.52 -35.98
C LEU A 381 -31.19 -15.66 -35.18
N MET A 382 -31.35 -14.90 -34.09
CA MET A 382 -32.61 -14.83 -33.33
C MET A 382 -33.75 -14.28 -34.21
N ASN A 383 -33.49 -13.23 -35.00
CA ASN A 383 -34.49 -12.66 -35.91
C ASN A 383 -34.91 -13.69 -36.98
N VAL A 384 -33.97 -14.44 -37.55
CA VAL A 384 -34.26 -15.54 -38.49
C VAL A 384 -35.06 -16.65 -37.80
N LYS A 385 -34.71 -17.03 -36.57
CA LYS A 385 -35.46 -18.02 -35.78
C LYS A 385 -36.91 -17.59 -35.55
N LEU A 386 -37.14 -16.32 -35.22
CA LEU A 386 -38.49 -15.77 -35.03
C LEU A 386 -39.28 -15.73 -36.35
N ALA A 387 -38.64 -15.44 -37.49
CA ALA A 387 -39.29 -15.55 -38.80
C ALA A 387 -39.69 -17.00 -39.12
N LEU A 388 -38.80 -17.97 -38.87
CA LEU A 388 -39.10 -19.40 -39.03
C LEU A 388 -40.20 -19.90 -38.08
N ASP A 389 -40.28 -19.41 -36.84
CA ASP A 389 -41.40 -19.72 -35.93
C ASP A 389 -42.74 -19.22 -36.51
N ILE A 390 -42.74 -18.02 -37.12
CA ILE A 390 -43.92 -17.45 -37.76
C ILE A 390 -44.31 -18.28 -38.98
N GLU A 391 -43.36 -18.69 -39.82
CA GLU A 391 -43.60 -19.59 -40.95
C GLU A 391 -44.15 -20.96 -40.49
N ILE A 392 -43.58 -21.56 -39.46
CA ILE A 392 -44.10 -22.82 -38.89
C ILE A 392 -45.52 -22.62 -38.34
N ALA A 393 -45.81 -21.48 -37.70
CA ALA A 393 -47.15 -21.16 -37.21
C ALA A 393 -48.15 -20.93 -38.35
N THR A 394 -47.77 -20.29 -39.46
CA THR A 394 -48.65 -20.14 -40.63
C THR A 394 -48.85 -21.46 -41.38
N TYR A 395 -47.80 -22.28 -41.53
CA TYR A 395 -47.93 -23.64 -42.07
C TYR A 395 -48.84 -24.52 -41.22
N ARG A 396 -48.68 -24.51 -39.89
CA ARG A 396 -49.61 -25.21 -38.96
C ARG A 396 -51.04 -24.72 -39.13
N LYS A 397 -51.27 -23.41 -39.17
CA LYS A 397 -52.61 -22.84 -39.36
C LYS A 397 -53.22 -23.15 -40.74
N LEU A 398 -52.39 -23.28 -41.78
CA LEU A 398 -52.82 -23.75 -43.10
C LEU A 398 -53.19 -25.24 -43.06
N LEU A 399 -52.39 -26.08 -42.41
CA LEU A 399 -52.72 -27.50 -42.19
C LEU A 399 -53.98 -27.64 -41.34
N GLU A 400 -54.13 -26.93 -40.23
CA GLU A 400 -55.36 -26.89 -39.42
C GLU A 400 -56.57 -26.39 -40.24
N GLY A 401 -56.35 -25.51 -41.22
CA GLY A 401 -57.37 -25.06 -42.18
C GLY A 401 -57.74 -26.11 -43.23
N GLU A 402 -56.77 -26.90 -43.71
CA GLU A 402 -57.02 -28.03 -44.60
C GLU A 402 -57.62 -29.22 -43.85
N GLU A 403 -57.16 -29.53 -42.65
CA GLU A 403 -57.80 -30.47 -41.72
C GLU A 403 -59.20 -29.98 -41.37
N SER A 404 -59.44 -28.68 -41.18
CA SER A 404 -60.79 -28.15 -41.02
C SER A 404 -61.63 -28.31 -42.28
N ARG A 405 -61.05 -28.24 -43.49
CA ARG A 405 -61.75 -28.55 -44.75
C ARG A 405 -61.99 -30.05 -44.93
N TRP A 406 -61.06 -30.91 -44.54
CA TRP A 406 -61.22 -32.37 -44.55
C TRP A 406 -62.22 -32.81 -43.48
N VAL A 407 -62.17 -32.28 -42.27
CA VAL A 407 -63.17 -32.47 -41.21
C VAL A 407 -64.50 -31.86 -41.62
N THR A 408 -64.55 -30.75 -42.38
CA THR A 408 -65.81 -30.21 -42.93
C THR A 408 -66.32 -31.02 -44.13
N PHE A 409 -65.46 -31.67 -44.92
CA PHE A 409 -65.84 -32.54 -46.03
C PHE A 409 -66.28 -33.92 -45.53
N VAL A 410 -65.56 -34.46 -44.53
CA VAL A 410 -65.91 -35.65 -43.76
C VAL A 410 -67.11 -35.39 -42.84
N ASN A 411 -67.36 -34.15 -42.40
CA ASN A 411 -68.63 -33.72 -41.78
C ASN A 411 -69.69 -33.30 -42.81
N LEU A 412 -69.37 -33.09 -44.08
CA LEU A 412 -70.41 -32.95 -45.12
C LEU A 412 -70.93 -34.34 -45.52
N ILE A 413 -70.04 -35.33 -45.49
CA ILE A 413 -70.36 -36.76 -45.55
C ILE A 413 -70.92 -37.26 -44.20
N GLY A 414 -70.49 -36.68 -43.07
CA GLY A 414 -70.75 -37.11 -41.69
C GLY A 414 -71.79 -36.31 -40.91
N LEU A 415 -72.35 -35.24 -41.48
CA LEU A 415 -73.69 -34.75 -41.12
C LEU A 415 -74.79 -35.52 -41.86
N ALA A 416 -74.44 -36.64 -42.51
CA ALA A 416 -75.16 -37.89 -42.27
C ALA A 416 -74.72 -38.53 -40.92
N GLY A 417 -74.93 -37.79 -39.82
CA GLY A 417 -74.92 -38.30 -38.44
C GLY A 417 -73.57 -38.54 -37.72
N SER A 418 -73.04 -37.52 -37.02
CA SER A 418 -72.35 -37.66 -35.73
C SER A 418 -72.21 -36.32 -35.00
N GLY A 419 -72.76 -36.22 -33.77
CA GLY A 419 -72.70 -35.02 -32.92
C GLY A 419 -71.53 -35.03 -31.93
N LEU A 420 -71.03 -33.84 -31.57
CA LEU A 420 -69.79 -33.64 -30.80
C LEU A 420 -69.90 -33.88 -29.28
N SER A 421 -68.80 -34.33 -28.68
CA SER A 421 -68.10 -33.75 -27.49
C SER A 421 -66.94 -34.69 -27.11
N GLY A 422 -65.76 -34.32 -26.60
CA GLY A 422 -65.24 -33.08 -25.98
C GLY A 422 -64.41 -33.51 -24.74
N GLY A 423 -63.25 -32.97 -24.37
CA GLY A 423 -62.47 -31.82 -24.86
C GLY A 423 -61.15 -31.68 -24.05
N TYR A 424 -60.76 -30.43 -23.72
CA TYR A 424 -59.47 -29.99 -23.11
C TYR A 424 -58.25 -30.11 -24.07
N GLY A 425 -57.38 -29.10 -24.29
CA GLY A 425 -57.24 -27.70 -23.86
C GLY A 425 -56.02 -27.07 -24.59
N SER A 426 -55.43 -25.91 -24.27
CA SER A 426 -55.74 -24.82 -23.33
C SER A 426 -54.84 -23.58 -23.62
N HIS A 427 -55.27 -22.36 -23.27
CA HIS A 427 -54.52 -21.07 -23.23
C HIS A 427 -53.72 -20.57 -24.47
N GLY A 428 -53.90 -19.29 -24.83
CA GLY A 428 -53.04 -18.59 -25.80
C GLY A 428 -53.29 -17.06 -25.87
N SER A 429 -52.58 -16.30 -25.04
CA SER A 429 -52.68 -14.84 -24.85
C SER A 429 -52.71 -13.98 -26.14
N VAL A 430 -53.52 -12.91 -26.14
CA VAL A 430 -53.45 -11.82 -27.12
C VAL A 430 -52.48 -10.73 -26.65
N ILE A 431 -51.66 -10.24 -27.57
CA ILE A 431 -50.61 -9.24 -27.38
C ILE A 431 -51.21 -7.83 -27.18
N THR A 432 -50.79 -7.11 -26.14
CA THR A 432 -50.86 -5.64 -26.11
C THR A 432 -49.52 -4.99 -26.44
N LYS A 433 -49.61 -3.83 -27.10
CA LYS A 433 -48.50 -3.16 -27.79
C LYS A 433 -47.61 -2.31 -26.86
N SER A 434 -46.39 -2.09 -27.35
CA SER A 434 -45.46 -0.96 -27.13
C SER A 434 -45.96 0.29 -26.39
N THR A 435 -45.05 0.99 -25.68
CA THR A 435 -44.50 2.32 -26.09
C THR A 435 -43.41 2.86 -25.14
N VAL A 436 -42.19 3.03 -25.68
CA VAL A 436 -41.21 4.15 -25.52
C VAL A 436 -40.99 4.79 -24.12
N ALA A 437 -39.72 4.84 -23.64
CA ALA A 437 -38.97 6.11 -23.44
C ALA A 437 -37.53 5.95 -22.86
N SER A 438 -36.62 6.72 -23.49
CA SER A 438 -35.32 7.27 -23.03
C SER A 438 -35.07 7.42 -21.51
N THR A 439 -33.79 7.27 -21.08
CA THR A 439 -33.00 8.37 -20.45
C THR A 439 -31.51 8.04 -20.26
N ARG A 440 -30.65 9.06 -20.48
CA ARG A 440 -29.20 9.08 -20.24
C ARG A 440 -28.84 9.43 -18.78
N ARG A 441 -27.70 8.92 -18.29
CA ARG A 441 -26.64 9.63 -17.49
C ARG A 441 -25.55 8.60 -17.18
N SER A 442 -24.24 8.79 -17.41
CA SER A 442 -23.34 9.95 -17.31
C SER A 442 -23.15 10.42 -15.86
N ALA A 443 -21.91 10.30 -15.40
CA ALA A 443 -21.48 10.41 -14.01
C ALA A 443 -21.33 11.85 -13.50
N TYR A 444 -21.26 11.96 -12.18
CA TYR A 444 -20.38 12.87 -11.46
C TYR A 444 -19.50 12.01 -10.53
#